data_AF-A0A3M1P0H6-F1
#
_entry.id   AF-A0A3M1P0H6-F1
#
_cell.length_a   1.000
_cell.length_b   1.000
_cell.length_c   1.000
_cell.angle_alpha   90.00
_cell.angle_beta   90.00
_cell.angle_gamma   90.00
#
_symmetry.space_group_name_H-M   'P 1'
#
loop_
_entity.id
_entity.type
_entity.pdbx_description
1 polymer ?
#
loop_
_entity_poly.entity_id
_entity_poly.type
_entity_poly.pdbx_seq_one_letter_code
_entity_poly.pdbx_strand_id
1 'polypeptide(L)'
;MVPSKEQVAGHIQQMFDNMTAKLREQLFARRERLESIKSSYGFRQPADFVLQQSQRLDEISRGLAQSMAHKLEIRQEILTGLGKRLALLEHRNVLKRGYSLCFRRPDGQLITRSAQLQKRDELELQFFDGNALTTVDEVISKKA
;
A
#
# COMPACT_ATOMS: atom_id res chain seq x y z
N MET A 1 -84.79 51.50 -11.06
CA MET A 1 -84.88 50.20 -11.77
C MET A 1 -84.09 49.20 -10.96
N VAL A 2 -84.78 48.22 -10.35
CA VAL A 2 -84.15 47.15 -9.55
C VAL A 2 -83.83 46.00 -10.52
N PRO A 3 -82.63 45.39 -10.46
CA PRO A 3 -82.30 44.26 -11.32
C PRO A 3 -83.28 43.10 -11.09
N SER A 4 -83.66 42.38 -12.16
CA SER A 4 -84.57 41.24 -12.04
C SER A 4 -83.89 40.12 -11.23
N LYS A 5 -84.68 39.33 -10.49
CA LYS A 5 -84.18 38.17 -9.73
C LYS A 5 -83.33 37.22 -10.59
N GLU A 6 -83.65 37.11 -11.88
CA GLU A 6 -82.95 36.25 -12.84
C GLU A 6 -81.56 36.80 -13.19
N GLN A 7 -81.40 38.12 -13.25
CA GLN A 7 -80.09 38.75 -13.49
C GLN A 7 -79.14 38.53 -12.32
N VAL A 8 -79.64 38.63 -11.09
CA VAL A 8 -78.84 38.39 -9.88
C VAL A 8 -78.45 36.91 -9.78
N ALA A 9 -79.38 35.99 -10.04
CA ALA A 9 -79.10 34.56 -10.06
C ALA A 9 -78.07 34.18 -11.13
N GLY A 10 -78.16 34.75 -12.33
CA GLY A 10 -77.18 34.53 -13.40
C GLY A 10 -75.79 35.04 -13.03
N HIS A 11 -75.69 36.18 -12.35
CA HIS A 11 -74.41 36.72 -11.88
C HIS A 11 -73.74 35.84 -10.81
N ILE A 12 -74.54 35.30 -9.89
CA ILE A 12 -74.07 34.37 -8.86
C ILE A 12 -73.57 33.07 -9.52
N GLN A 13 -74.30 32.54 -10.50
CA GLN A 13 -73.88 31.33 -11.22
C GLN A 13 -72.55 31.55 -11.97
N GLN A 14 -72.41 32.67 -12.68
CA GLN A 14 -71.15 33.04 -13.34
C GLN A 14 -69.99 33.18 -12.34
N MET A 15 -70.22 33.75 -11.15
CA MET A 15 -69.20 33.82 -10.10
C MET A 15 -68.77 32.42 -9.63
N PHE A 16 -69.71 31.50 -9.43
CA PHE A 16 -69.40 30.12 -9.05
C PHE A 16 -68.61 29.38 -10.13
N ASP A 17 -68.99 29.55 -11.40
CA ASP A 17 -68.31 28.92 -12.54
C ASP A 17 -66.87 29.46 -12.69
N ASN A 18 -66.69 30.78 -12.55
CA ASN A 18 -65.37 31.41 -12.57
C ASN A 18 -64.49 30.96 -11.39
N MET A 19 -65.09 30.83 -10.19
CA MET A 19 -64.36 30.41 -8.99
C MET A 19 -63.94 28.93 -9.07
N THR A 20 -64.81 28.06 -9.57
CA THR A 20 -64.47 26.64 -9.80
C THR A 20 -63.42 26.47 -10.90
N ALA A 21 -63.48 27.27 -11.97
CA ALA A 21 -62.43 27.29 -12.99
C ALA A 21 -61.07 27.69 -12.40
N LYS A 22 -61.02 28.80 -11.64
CA LYS A 22 -59.78 29.26 -10.99
C LYS A 22 -59.22 28.26 -9.97
N LEU A 23 -60.08 27.59 -9.20
CA LEU A 23 -59.64 26.56 -8.26
C LEU A 23 -59.03 25.35 -8.99
N ARG A 24 -59.61 24.93 -10.11
CA ARG A 24 -59.05 23.85 -10.94
C ARG A 24 -57.69 24.23 -11.52
N GLU A 25 -57.57 25.44 -12.04
CA GLU A 25 -56.31 25.97 -12.58
C GLU A 25 -55.22 26.02 -11.50
N GLN A 26 -55.54 26.51 -10.30
CA GLN A 26 -54.60 26.51 -9.19
C GLN A 26 -54.19 25.10 -8.76
N LEU A 27 -55.13 24.15 -8.69
CA LEU A 27 -54.83 22.76 -8.37
C LEU A 27 -53.92 22.12 -9.41
N PHE A 28 -54.13 22.41 -10.69
CA PHE A 28 -53.30 21.90 -11.77
C PHE A 28 -51.87 22.46 -11.69
N ALA A 29 -51.73 23.79 -11.56
CA ALA A 29 -50.43 24.44 -11.42
C ALA A 29 -49.65 23.98 -10.17
N ARG A 30 -50.36 23.73 -9.06
CA ARG A 30 -49.74 23.19 -7.84
C ARG A 30 -49.28 21.74 -8.01
N ARG A 31 -50.04 20.91 -8.74
CA ARG A 31 -49.64 19.54 -9.09
C ARG A 31 -48.43 19.51 -10.01
N GLU A 32 -48.42 20.32 -11.06
CA GLU A 32 -47.25 20.44 -11.95
C GLU A 32 -46.01 20.90 -11.19
N ARG A 33 -46.14 21.87 -10.28
CA ARG A 33 -45.03 22.31 -9.44
C ARG A 33 -44.55 21.22 -8.49
N LEU A 34 -45.44 20.39 -7.96
CA LEU A 34 -45.06 19.25 -7.12
C LEU A 34 -44.29 18.20 -7.92
N GLU A 35 -44.74 17.90 -9.13
CA GLU A 35 -44.07 16.96 -10.03
C GLU A 35 -42.74 17.53 -10.55
N SER A 36 -42.64 18.85 -10.78
CA SER A 36 -41.38 19.49 -11.17
C SER A 36 -40.36 19.49 -10.02
N ILE A 37 -40.82 19.65 -8.78
CA ILE A 37 -39.94 19.56 -7.58
C ILE A 37 -39.52 18.11 -7.33
N LYS A 38 -40.42 17.13 -7.48
CA LYS A 38 -40.09 15.69 -7.36
C LYS A 38 -39.16 15.20 -8.46
N SER A 39 -39.30 15.72 -9.67
CA SER A 39 -38.40 15.43 -10.80
C SER A 39 -37.13 16.30 -10.77
N SER A 40 -37.10 17.34 -9.93
CA SER A 40 -35.92 18.15 -9.73
C SER A 40 -34.78 17.31 -9.15
N TYR A 41 -33.63 17.45 -9.79
CA TYR A 41 -32.41 16.68 -9.61
C TYR A 41 -31.95 16.54 -8.14
N GLY A 42 -32.29 17.53 -7.30
CA GLY A 42 -31.91 17.58 -5.88
C GLY A 42 -32.46 16.46 -5.00
N PHE A 43 -33.54 15.78 -5.39
CA PHE A 43 -34.12 14.67 -4.59
C PHE A 43 -33.70 13.26 -5.03
N ARG A 44 -33.14 13.10 -6.24
CA ARG A 44 -32.62 11.81 -6.71
C ARG A 44 -31.11 11.65 -6.48
N GLN A 45 -30.37 12.76 -6.42
CA GLN A 45 -28.91 12.76 -6.34
C GLN A 45 -28.24 12.32 -5.03
N PRO A 46 -28.82 12.42 -3.82
CA PRO A 46 -28.06 12.11 -2.61
C PRO A 46 -27.61 10.65 -2.55
N ALA A 47 -28.49 9.72 -2.96
CA ALA A 47 -28.18 8.30 -2.99
C ALA A 47 -27.13 7.96 -4.04
N ASP A 48 -27.27 8.51 -5.26
CA ASP A 48 -26.29 8.31 -6.34
C ASP A 48 -24.94 8.91 -6.00
N PHE A 49 -24.91 10.08 -5.36
CA PHE A 49 -23.68 10.72 -4.89
C PHE A 49 -22.98 9.86 -3.82
N VAL A 50 -23.73 9.37 -2.82
CA VAL A 50 -23.18 8.48 -1.79
C VAL A 50 -22.64 7.19 -2.41
N LEU A 51 -23.38 6.60 -3.35
CA LEU A 51 -22.95 5.40 -4.07
C LEU A 51 -21.64 5.65 -4.86
N GLN A 52 -21.56 6.79 -5.56
CA GLN A 52 -20.37 7.17 -6.32
C GLN A 52 -19.17 7.43 -5.41
N GLN A 53 -19.36 8.08 -4.25
CA GLN A 53 -18.29 8.25 -3.27
C GLN A 53 -17.85 6.92 -2.66
N SER A 54 -18.78 6.00 -2.39
CA SER A 54 -18.47 4.64 -1.91
C SER A 54 -17.63 3.87 -2.93
N GLN A 55 -18.03 3.88 -4.20
CA GLN A 55 -17.26 3.23 -5.28
C GLN A 55 -15.85 3.81 -5.39
N ARG A 56 -15.72 5.14 -5.30
CA ARG A 56 -14.43 5.82 -5.34
C ARG A 56 -13.54 5.45 -4.14
N LEU A 57 -14.12 5.34 -2.95
CA LEU A 57 -13.40 4.88 -1.74
C LEU A 57 -12.88 3.45 -1.92
N ASP A 58 -13.70 2.55 -2.49
CA ASP A 58 -13.31 1.18 -2.76
C ASP A 58 -12.15 1.09 -3.78
N GLU A 59 -12.21 1.88 -4.85
CA GLU A 59 -11.14 1.95 -5.84
C GLU A 59 -9.82 2.44 -5.24
N ILE A 60 -9.86 3.53 -4.47
CA ILE A 60 -8.69 4.07 -3.78
C ILE A 60 -8.13 3.05 -2.80
N SER A 61 -8.99 2.39 -2.02
CA SER A 61 -8.58 1.39 -1.03
C SER A 61 -7.91 0.18 -1.68
N ARG A 62 -8.46 -0.32 -2.80
CA ARG A 62 -7.84 -1.41 -3.58
C ARG A 62 -6.49 -0.99 -4.15
N GLY A 63 -6.40 0.20 -4.74
CA GLY A 63 -5.15 0.72 -5.29
C GLY A 63 -4.07 0.91 -4.23
N LEU A 64 -4.45 1.40 -3.05
CA LEU A 64 -3.54 1.55 -1.91
C LEU A 64 -3.02 0.19 -1.44
N ALA A 65 -3.89 -0.79 -1.23
CA ALA A 65 -3.52 -2.12 -0.77
C ALA A 65 -2.53 -2.79 -1.76
N GLN A 66 -2.81 -2.72 -3.06
CA GLN A 66 -1.95 -3.29 -4.09
C GLN A 66 -0.58 -2.59 -4.14
N SER A 67 -0.55 -1.25 -4.08
CA SER A 67 0.69 -0.49 -4.07
C SER A 67 1.55 -0.77 -2.83
N MET A 68 0.91 -0.89 -1.66
CA MET A 68 1.59 -1.23 -0.41
C MET A 68 2.16 -2.64 -0.44
N ALA A 69 1.40 -3.63 -0.90
CA ALA A 69 1.85 -5.01 -1.02
C ALA A 69 3.09 -5.10 -1.92
N HIS A 70 3.05 -4.47 -3.09
CA HIS A 70 4.17 -4.47 -4.01
C HIS A 70 5.42 -3.75 -3.45
N LYS A 71 5.23 -2.63 -2.74
CA LYS A 71 6.33 -1.94 -2.06
C LYS A 71 6.97 -2.81 -0.98
N LEU A 72 6.18 -3.53 -0.20
CA LEU A 72 6.69 -4.43 0.85
C LEU A 72 7.47 -5.60 0.23
N GLU A 73 6.96 -6.19 -0.84
CA GLU A 73 7.63 -7.28 -1.57
C GLU A 73 9.01 -6.86 -2.06
N ILE A 74 9.12 -5.73 -2.77
CA ILE A 74 10.41 -5.20 -3.25
C ILE A 74 11.37 -4.96 -2.07
N ARG A 75 10.90 -4.39 -0.97
CA ARG A 75 11.74 -4.12 0.20
C ARG A 75 12.22 -5.42 0.84
N GLN A 76 11.38 -6.45 0.87
CA GLN A 76 11.74 -7.76 1.37
C GLN A 76 12.78 -8.46 0.48
N GLU A 77 12.66 -8.35 -0.85
CA GLU A 77 13.69 -8.83 -1.78
C GLU A 77 15.03 -8.11 -1.60
N ILE A 78 15.01 -6.78 -1.41
CA ILE A 78 16.23 -6.01 -1.14
C ILE A 78 16.88 -6.47 0.17
N LEU A 79 16.10 -6.60 1.25
CA LEU A 79 16.61 -7.03 2.55
C LEU A 79 17.17 -8.45 2.51
N THR A 80 16.49 -9.38 1.84
CA THR A 80 16.99 -10.75 1.68
C THR A 80 18.26 -10.79 0.82
N GLY A 81 18.35 -9.97 -0.23
CA GLY A 81 19.56 -9.81 -1.04
C GLY A 81 20.74 -9.25 -0.23
N LEU A 82 20.50 -8.22 0.58
CA LEU A 82 21.51 -7.66 1.48
C LEU A 82 21.94 -8.67 2.55
N GLY A 83 21.00 -9.42 3.13
CA GLY A 83 21.31 -10.49 4.09
C GLY A 83 22.20 -11.57 3.49
N LYS A 84 21.94 -11.99 2.25
CA LYS A 84 22.80 -12.93 1.51
C LYS A 84 24.20 -12.37 1.27
N ARG A 85 24.31 -11.09 0.90
CA ARG A 85 25.62 -10.41 0.71
C ARG A 85 26.39 -10.30 2.02
N LEU A 86 25.70 -9.98 3.11
CA LEU A 86 26.29 -9.90 4.44
C LEU A 86 26.78 -11.27 4.92
N ALA A 87 26.00 -12.33 4.66
CA ALA A 87 26.40 -13.71 4.94
C ALA A 87 27.61 -14.18 4.10
N LEU A 88 27.81 -13.63 2.90
CA LEU A 88 29.01 -13.90 2.09
C LEU A 88 30.24 -13.14 2.59
N LEU A 89 30.05 -11.97 3.21
CA LEU A 89 31.12 -11.16 3.80
C LEU A 89 31.52 -11.62 5.20
N GLU A 90 30.65 -12.36 5.90
CA GLU A 90 31.01 -13.03 7.14
C GLU A 90 32.03 -14.15 6.89
N HIS A 91 33.29 -13.86 7.21
CA HIS A 91 34.44 -14.78 7.15
C HIS A 91 34.19 -16.12 7.89
N ARG A 92 33.21 -16.19 8.80
CA ARG A 92 32.79 -17.42 9.49
C ARG A 92 32.23 -18.49 8.55
N ASN A 93 31.59 -18.12 7.43
CA ASN A 93 31.07 -19.10 6.48
C ASN A 93 32.18 -19.77 5.65
N VAL A 94 33.34 -19.11 5.49
CA VAL A 94 34.54 -19.73 4.93
C VAL A 94 35.12 -20.73 5.93
N LEU A 95 35.19 -20.37 7.22
CA LEU A 95 35.64 -21.30 8.27
C LEU A 95 34.74 -22.55 8.38
N LYS A 96 33.41 -22.42 8.24
CA LYS A 96 32.47 -23.56 8.21
C LYS A 96 32.68 -24.54 7.05
N ARG A 97 33.34 -24.12 5.97
CA ARG A 97 33.66 -24.98 4.81
C ARG A 97 34.94 -25.79 5.01
N GLY A 98 35.50 -25.81 6.22
CA GLY A 98 36.69 -26.59 6.57
C GLY A 98 38.00 -25.86 6.31
N TYR A 99 37.97 -24.54 6.12
CA TYR A 99 39.19 -23.72 6.04
C TYR A 99 39.58 -23.23 7.43
N SER A 100 40.89 -23.17 7.68
CA SER A 100 41.46 -22.64 8.92
C SER A 100 42.29 -21.41 8.60
N LEU A 101 42.15 -20.35 9.38
CA LEU A 101 43.01 -19.18 9.27
C LEU A 101 44.28 -19.43 10.10
N CYS A 102 45.44 -19.13 9.55
CA CYS A 102 46.73 -19.34 10.20
C CYS A 102 47.36 -18.00 10.57
N PHE A 103 47.66 -17.80 11.86
CA PHE A 103 48.30 -16.60 12.38
C PHE A 103 49.68 -16.94 12.94
N ARG A 104 50.70 -16.12 12.63
CA ARG A 104 52.02 -16.22 13.29
C ARG A 104 51.97 -15.63 14.69
N ARG A 105 52.55 -16.29 15.69
CA ARG A 105 52.86 -15.67 16.98
C ARG A 105 54.31 -15.15 17.04
N PRO A 106 54.58 -14.05 17.78
CA PRO A 106 53.63 -13.28 18.60
C PRO A 106 52.84 -12.21 17.81
N ASP A 107 53.21 -11.91 16.58
CA ASP A 107 52.75 -10.71 15.86
C ASP A 107 51.29 -10.74 15.37
N GLY A 108 50.63 -11.90 15.42
CA GLY A 108 49.25 -12.07 14.96
C GLY A 108 49.07 -11.92 13.45
N GLN A 109 50.15 -12.04 12.67
CA GLN A 109 50.12 -11.84 11.23
C GLN A 109 49.44 -13.02 10.51
N LEU A 110 48.42 -12.74 9.70
CA LEU A 110 47.74 -13.75 8.89
C LEU A 110 48.67 -14.28 7.79
N ILE A 111 48.92 -15.58 7.80
CA ILE A 111 49.74 -16.30 6.83
C ILE A 111 48.83 -16.86 5.74
N THR A 112 49.00 -16.37 4.51
CA THR A 112 48.23 -16.82 3.34
C THR A 112 49.07 -17.59 2.32
N ARG A 113 50.41 -17.58 2.48
CA ARG A 113 51.35 -18.22 1.54
C ARG A 113 52.38 -19.07 2.29
N SER A 114 52.70 -20.24 1.74
CA SER A 114 53.73 -21.14 2.30
C SER A 114 55.12 -20.49 2.34
N ALA A 115 55.44 -19.58 1.42
CA ALA A 115 56.70 -18.83 1.39
C ALA A 115 56.89 -17.90 2.60
N GLN A 116 55.82 -17.58 3.32
CA GLN A 116 55.91 -16.77 4.52
C GLN A 116 56.34 -17.61 5.72
N LEU A 117 56.15 -18.93 5.75
CA LEU A 117 56.45 -19.81 6.88
C LEU A 117 57.95 -20.12 7.02
N GLN A 118 58.44 -20.20 8.26
CA GLN A 118 59.78 -20.70 8.59
C GLN A 118 59.70 -21.93 9.48
N LYS A 119 60.73 -22.78 9.42
CA LYS A 119 60.84 -23.96 10.29
C LYS A 119 60.98 -23.52 11.74
N ARG A 120 60.17 -24.09 12.63
CA ARG A 120 59.95 -23.75 14.04
C ARG A 120 59.11 -22.50 14.33
N ASP A 121 58.42 -21.94 13.34
CA ASP A 121 57.43 -20.89 13.61
C ASP A 121 56.29 -21.42 14.48
N GLU A 122 55.90 -20.65 15.51
CA GLU A 122 54.69 -20.89 16.28
C GLU A 122 53.49 -20.26 15.57
N LEU A 123 52.48 -21.09 15.33
CA LEU A 123 51.28 -20.73 14.60
C LEU A 123 50.04 -20.95 15.47
N GLU A 124 49.09 -20.04 15.32
CA GLU A 124 47.75 -20.17 15.85
C GLU A 124 46.78 -20.40 14.69
N LEU A 125 46.20 -21.60 14.64
CA LEU A 125 45.17 -21.98 13.68
C LEU A 125 43.81 -21.66 14.28
N GLN A 126 43.06 -20.78 13.64
CA GLN A 126 41.69 -20.47 13.99
C GLN A 126 40.74 -21.27 13.10
N PHE A 127 39.92 -22.12 13.73
CA PHE A 127 38.84 -22.88 13.13
C PHE A 127 37.50 -22.17 13.37
N PHE A 128 36.43 -22.76 12.85
CA PHE A 128 35.08 -22.26 13.05
C PHE A 128 34.64 -22.26 14.54
N ASP A 129 35.11 -23.24 15.30
CA ASP A 129 34.66 -23.58 16.66
C ASP A 129 35.78 -23.55 17.72
N GLY A 130 37.03 -23.26 17.34
CA GLY A 130 38.15 -23.20 18.29
C GLY A 130 39.48 -22.79 17.68
N ASN A 131 40.50 -22.70 18.52
CA ASN A 131 41.88 -22.38 18.11
C ASN A 131 42.80 -23.55 18.45
N ALA A 132 43.76 -23.86 17.59
CA ALA A 132 44.83 -24.81 17.86
C ALA A 132 46.19 -24.13 17.72
N LEU A 133 47.10 -24.43 18.63
CA LEU A 133 48.49 -23.99 18.54
C LEU A 133 49.30 -25.10 17.87
N THR A 134 50.13 -24.73 16.91
CA THR A 134 51.00 -25.66 16.20
C THR A 134 52.36 -25.03 15.91
N THR A 135 53.37 -25.87 15.71
CA THR A 135 54.72 -25.45 15.37
C THR A 135 55.08 -26.02 14.00
N VAL A 136 55.78 -25.24 13.18
CA VAL A 136 56.16 -25.68 11.83
C VAL A 136 57.35 -26.64 11.88
N ASP A 137 57.12 -27.93 11.66
CA ASP A 137 58.19 -28.92 11.58
C ASP A 137 58.94 -28.90 10.24
N GLU A 138 58.21 -28.74 9.14
CA GLU A 138 58.77 -28.71 7.79
C GLU A 138 57.88 -27.92 6.83
N VAL A 139 58.47 -27.07 6.00
CA VAL A 139 57.75 -26.27 4.99
C VAL A 139 57.93 -26.91 3.63
N ILE A 140 56.88 -27.56 3.12
CA ILE A 140 56.86 -28.15 1.78
C ILE A 140 56.23 -27.14 0.82
N SER A 141 57.05 -26.46 0.02
CA SER A 141 56.57 -25.54 -1.02
C SER A 141 56.40 -26.26 -2.35
N LYS A 142 55.18 -26.30 -2.91
CA LYS A 142 54.98 -26.59 -4.34
C LYS A 142 55.36 -25.35 -5.14
N LYS A 143 56.47 -25.43 -5.89
CA LYS A 143 56.72 -24.50 -6.99
C LYS A 143 55.68 -24.78 -8.08
N ALA A 144 55.03 -23.71 -8.56
CA ALA A 144 54.32 -23.70 -9.83
C ALA A 144 55.30 -23.92 -10.98
#